data_AF-A0A920L8Q2-F1
#
_entry.id   AF-A0A920L8Q2-F1
#
_cell.length_a   1.000
_cell.length_b   1.000
_cell.length_c   1.000
_cell.angle_alpha   90.00
_cell.angle_beta   90.00
_cell.angle_gamma   90.00
#
_symmetry.space_group_name_H-M   'P 1'
#
loop_
_entity.id
_entity.type
_entity.pdbx_description
1 polymer ?
#
loop_
_entity_poly.entity_id
_entity_poly.type
_entity_poly.pdbx_seq_one_letter_code
_entity_poly.pdbx_strand_id
1 'polypeptide(L)'
;MPDEFKNIFVFTHDSIGLGEDGPTHQAIEHINSLREIPKNTVIRPCDSLETSLAWKHALSKDAGTTCLILSRQTCEFIPRNSEQIAGISRGGYVILDDSNFEVIIIATGSEMGIAYEASKNLLKME
;
A
#
# COMPACT_ATOMS: atom_id res chain seq x y z
N MET A 1 -9.88 22.38 -13.86
CA MET A 1 -9.66 22.19 -15.30
C MET A 1 -10.66 21.13 -15.77
N PRO A 2 -11.43 21.37 -16.83
CA PRO A 2 -12.59 20.54 -17.19
C PRO A 2 -12.25 19.16 -17.79
N ASP A 3 -10.97 18.85 -18.04
CA ASP A 3 -10.56 17.70 -18.88
C ASP A 3 -9.76 16.62 -18.13
N GLU A 4 -9.95 16.45 -16.82
CA GLU A 4 -9.29 15.35 -16.09
C GLU A 4 -10.10 14.04 -16.21
N PHE A 5 -9.66 13.16 -17.10
CA PHE A 5 -10.20 11.81 -17.22
C PHE A 5 -10.05 11.03 -15.90
N LYS A 6 -11.12 10.34 -15.51
CA LYS A 6 -11.08 9.36 -14.43
C LYS A 6 -10.58 8.03 -14.97
N ASN A 7 -9.31 7.72 -14.72
CA ASN A 7 -8.69 6.45 -15.10
C ASN A 7 -8.32 5.63 -13.87
N ILE A 8 -8.54 4.32 -13.93
CA ILE A 8 -8.10 3.35 -12.93
C ILE A 8 -7.14 2.38 -13.61
N PHE A 9 -5.86 2.42 -13.25
CA PHE A 9 -4.86 1.48 -13.72
C PHE A 9 -4.65 0.39 -12.69
N VAL A 10 -4.64 -0.86 -13.13
CA VAL A 10 -4.38 -2.04 -12.30
C VAL A 10 -3.03 -2.61 -12.71
N PHE A 11 -2.00 -2.32 -11.92
CA PHE A 11 -0.65 -2.81 -12.12
C PHE A 11 -0.38 -3.95 -11.13
N THR A 12 -0.36 -5.19 -11.63
CA THR A 12 -0.01 -6.37 -10.84
C THR A 12 1.48 -6.66 -10.90
N HIS A 13 1.96 -7.61 -10.09
CA HIS A 13 3.37 -8.01 -10.04
C HIS A 13 4.29 -6.84 -9.64
N ASP A 14 3.98 -6.22 -8.51
CA ASP A 14 4.54 -4.93 -8.08
C ASP A 14 6.02 -4.90 -7.69
N SER A 15 6.71 -6.03 -7.61
CA SER A 15 7.99 -6.12 -6.91
C SER A 15 8.82 -7.34 -7.33
N ILE A 16 10.00 -7.49 -6.71
CA ILE A 16 10.83 -8.70 -6.77
C ILE A 16 10.11 -9.96 -6.29
N GLY A 17 8.98 -9.83 -5.58
CA GLY A 17 8.11 -10.96 -5.19
C GLY A 17 7.54 -11.73 -6.40
N LEU A 18 7.68 -11.19 -7.61
CA LEU A 18 7.43 -11.92 -8.86
C LEU A 18 8.33 -13.15 -9.05
N GLY A 19 9.58 -13.16 -8.58
CA GLY A 19 10.43 -14.35 -8.67
C GLY A 19 11.02 -14.60 -10.07
N GLU A 20 10.66 -15.73 -10.69
CA GLU A 20 11.43 -16.41 -11.74
C GLU A 20 11.55 -15.65 -13.07
N ASP A 21 10.63 -14.74 -13.36
CA ASP A 21 10.63 -13.93 -14.59
C ASP A 21 11.78 -12.92 -14.66
N GLY A 22 12.49 -12.72 -13.54
CA GLY A 22 13.77 -12.04 -13.50
C GLY A 22 13.70 -10.51 -13.61
N PRO A 23 14.86 -9.85 -13.73
CA PRO A 23 15.00 -8.41 -13.46
C PRO A 23 14.24 -7.52 -14.44
N THR A 24 13.96 -7.98 -15.67
CA THR A 24 13.20 -7.18 -16.65
C THR A 24 11.72 -7.08 -16.31
N HIS A 25 11.22 -7.94 -15.42
CA HIS A 25 9.81 -7.96 -14.97
C HIS A 25 9.65 -7.53 -13.51
N GLN A 26 10.75 -7.29 -12.80
CA GLN A 26 10.73 -6.91 -11.40
C GLN A 26 10.81 -5.39 -11.27
N ALA A 27 9.72 -4.76 -10.85
CA ALA A 27 9.66 -3.31 -10.69
C ALA A 27 10.60 -2.82 -9.57
N ILE A 28 11.41 -1.79 -9.85
CA ILE A 28 12.31 -1.14 -8.89
C ILE A 28 11.92 0.34 -8.69
N GLU A 29 11.93 1.10 -9.77
CA GLU A 29 11.70 2.56 -9.83
C GLU A 29 10.26 2.93 -10.18
N HIS A 30 9.47 1.98 -10.69
CA HIS A 30 8.17 2.25 -11.32
C HIS A 30 7.19 2.95 -10.37
N ILE A 31 7.10 2.50 -9.12
CA ILE A 31 6.20 3.11 -8.12
C ILE A 31 6.64 4.55 -7.81
N ASN A 32 7.95 4.81 -7.73
CA ASN A 32 8.46 6.17 -7.51
C ASN A 32 8.10 7.07 -8.70
N SER A 33 8.37 6.61 -9.92
CA SER A 33 8.01 7.33 -11.15
C SER A 33 6.52 7.67 -11.21
N LEU A 34 5.64 6.75 -10.82
CA LEU A 34 4.20 7.01 -10.78
C LEU A 34 3.81 8.05 -9.71
N ARG A 35 4.50 8.08 -8.57
CA ARG A 35 4.25 9.04 -7.47
C ARG A 35 4.69 10.47 -7.84
N GLU A 36 5.72 10.61 -8.68
CA GLU A 36 6.21 11.92 -9.15
C GLU A 36 5.24 12.59 -10.14
N ILE A 37 4.34 11.84 -10.78
CA ILE A 37 3.37 12.40 -11.73
C ILE A 37 2.32 13.23 -10.95
N PRO A 38 2.17 14.53 -11.25
CA PRO A 38 1.20 15.37 -10.56
C PRO A 38 -0.23 14.83 -10.68
N LYS A 39 -0.98 14.90 -9.57
CA LYS A 39 -2.38 14.46 -9.48
C LYS A 39 -2.61 12.97 -9.77
N ASN A 40 -1.55 12.15 -9.72
CA ASN A 40 -1.66 10.71 -9.79
C ASN A 40 -1.80 10.11 -8.38
N THR A 41 -2.90 9.43 -8.10
CA THR A 41 -3.09 8.73 -6.83
C THR A 41 -2.51 7.32 -6.95
N VAL A 42 -1.43 7.03 -6.23
CA VAL A 42 -0.78 5.71 -6.25
C VAL A 42 -1.06 4.98 -4.94
N ILE A 43 -1.78 3.86 -5.00
CA ILE A 43 -2.15 3.07 -3.83
C ILE A 43 -1.52 1.68 -3.97
N ARG A 44 -0.69 1.31 -2.99
CA ARG A 44 -0.07 -0.01 -2.88
C ARG A 44 -0.61 -0.72 -1.63
N PRO A 45 -1.79 -1.34 -1.72
CA PRO A 45 -2.47 -1.94 -0.56
C PRO A 45 -1.69 -3.13 -0.02
N CYS A 46 -1.71 -3.32 1.30
CA CYS A 46 -1.00 -4.44 1.92
C CYS A 46 -1.80 -5.74 2.06
N ASP A 47 -3.13 -5.68 1.99
CA ASP A 47 -3.99 -6.86 2.08
C ASP A 47 -5.35 -6.65 1.38
N SER A 48 -6.26 -7.62 1.54
CA SER A 48 -7.59 -7.62 0.93
C SER A 48 -8.49 -6.46 1.40
N LEU A 49 -8.35 -5.99 2.64
CA LEU A 49 -9.16 -4.91 3.17
C LEU A 49 -8.70 -3.57 2.61
N GLU A 50 -7.39 -3.30 2.63
CA GLU A 50 -6.84 -2.11 1.97
C GLU A 50 -7.13 -2.11 0.47
N THR A 51 -7.04 -3.27 -0.18
CA THR A 51 -7.38 -3.40 -1.61
C THR A 51 -8.83 -3.03 -1.88
N SER A 52 -9.76 -3.51 -1.05
CA SER A 52 -11.19 -3.20 -1.17
C SER A 52 -11.47 -1.70 -0.99
N LEU A 53 -10.80 -1.06 -0.02
CA LEU A 53 -10.93 0.37 0.22
C LEU A 53 -10.21 1.23 -0.83
N ALA A 54 -9.11 0.75 -1.40
CA ALA A 54 -8.43 1.39 -2.52
C ALA A 54 -9.33 1.42 -3.77
N TRP A 55 -10.04 0.31 -4.05
CA TRP A 55 -11.06 0.27 -5.10
C TRP A 55 -12.21 1.22 -4.80
N LYS A 56 -12.72 1.24 -3.56
CA LYS A 56 -13.76 2.20 -3.16
C LYS A 56 -13.30 3.64 -3.41
N HIS A 57 -12.07 3.99 -3.03
CA HIS A 57 -11.49 5.31 -3.26
C HIS A 57 -11.43 5.64 -4.76
N ALA A 58 -10.86 4.75 -5.57
CA ALA A 58 -10.74 4.91 -7.02
C ALA A 58 -12.11 5.12 -7.69
N LEU A 59 -13.13 4.37 -7.26
CA LEU A 59 -14.50 4.49 -7.76
C LEU A 59 -15.22 5.74 -7.26
N SER A 60 -14.88 6.27 -6.09
CA SER A 60 -15.50 7.48 -5.54
C SER A 60 -14.95 8.79 -6.09
N LYS A 61 -13.75 8.81 -6.69
CA LYS A 61 -13.18 10.03 -7.29
C LYS A 61 -14.01 10.46 -8.49
N ASP A 62 -14.24 11.76 -8.63
CA ASP A 62 -14.94 12.32 -9.81
C ASP A 62 -14.01 12.49 -11.01
N ALA A 63 -12.71 12.71 -10.76
CA ALA A 63 -11.71 12.97 -11.80
C ALA A 63 -10.30 12.54 -11.35
N GLY A 64 -9.38 12.46 -12.31
CA GLY A 64 -7.97 12.16 -12.11
C GLY A 64 -7.64 10.67 -12.13
N THR A 65 -6.34 10.36 -12.13
CA THR A 65 -5.85 8.98 -12.27
C THR A 65 -5.67 8.33 -10.91
N THR A 66 -6.00 7.04 -10.82
CA THR A 66 -5.65 6.17 -9.70
C THR A 66 -4.90 4.94 -10.22
N CYS A 67 -3.73 4.68 -9.66
CA CYS A 67 -2.93 3.49 -9.93
C CYS A 67 -3.00 2.56 -8.72
N LEU A 68 -3.55 1.36 -8.91
CA LEU A 68 -3.57 0.28 -7.93
C LEU A 68 -2.37 -0.63 -8.19
N ILE A 69 -1.47 -0.72 -7.21
CA ILE A 69 -0.20 -1.46 -7.29
C ILE A 69 -0.35 -2.75 -6.48
N LEU A 70 -0.44 -3.90 -7.15
CA LEU A 70 -0.87 -5.17 -6.55
C LEU A 70 0.24 -6.23 -6.58
N SER A 71 0.40 -6.96 -5.49
CA SER A 71 1.36 -8.05 -5.38
C SER A 71 0.99 -9.24 -6.28
N ARG A 72 1.99 -10.05 -6.66
CA ARG A 72 1.77 -11.38 -7.24
C ARG A 72 1.42 -12.38 -6.16
N GLN A 73 2.24 -12.37 -5.11
CA GLN A 73 2.18 -13.27 -3.97
C GLN A 73 1.03 -12.91 -3.04
N THR A 74 0.58 -13.91 -2.28
CA THR A 74 -0.36 -13.72 -1.19
C THR A 74 0.27 -12.86 -0.10
N CYS A 75 -0.44 -11.81 0.31
CA CYS A 75 -0.13 -11.04 1.51
C CYS A 75 -1.07 -11.43 2.64
N GLU A 76 -0.54 -11.64 3.84
CA GLU A 76 -1.35 -12.00 5.00
C GLU A 76 -2.25 -10.83 5.43
N PHE A 77 -3.44 -11.18 5.93
CA PHE A 77 -4.37 -10.21 6.47
C PHE A 77 -3.89 -9.71 7.83
N ILE A 78 -3.79 -8.39 8.00
CA ILE A 78 -3.41 -7.80 9.29
C ILE A 78 -4.68 -7.37 10.05
N PRO A 79 -4.91 -7.88 11.27
CA PRO A 79 -6.06 -7.47 12.07
C PRO A 79 -6.05 -5.97 12.37
N ARG A 80 -7.21 -5.33 12.28
CA ARG A 80 -7.38 -3.89 12.53
C ARG A 80 -8.65 -3.61 13.33
N ASN A 81 -8.58 -2.62 14.20
CA ASN A 81 -9.75 -2.06 14.87
C ASN A 81 -10.48 -1.03 13.98
N SER A 82 -11.67 -0.59 14.39
CA SER A 82 -12.50 0.34 13.60
C SER A 82 -11.81 1.67 13.29
N GLU A 83 -10.99 2.19 14.20
CA GLU A 83 -10.26 3.45 14.01
C GLU A 83 -9.18 3.30 12.94
N GLN A 84 -8.45 2.18 12.97
CA GLN A 84 -7.44 1.84 11.96
C GLN A 84 -8.07 1.64 10.58
N ILE A 85 -9.23 0.97 10.52
CA ILE A 85 -9.98 0.80 9.26
C ILE A 85 -10.40 2.15 8.69
N ALA A 86 -10.92 3.06 9.52
CA ALA A 86 -11.26 4.42 9.09
C ALA A 86 -10.00 5.18 8.61
N GLY A 87 -8.85 4.90 9.21
CA GLY A 87 -7.57 5.51 8.88
C GLY A 87 -7.03 5.19 7.50
N ILE A 88 -7.39 4.06 6.90
CA ILE A 88 -6.95 3.66 5.55
C ILE A 88 -7.29 4.77 4.53
N SER A 89 -8.45 5.41 4.67
CA SER A 89 -8.89 6.48 3.77
C SER A 89 -7.99 7.73 3.75
N ARG A 90 -7.14 7.89 4.78
CA ARG A 90 -6.19 9.01 4.89
C ARG A 90 -4.90 8.78 4.10
N GLY A 91 -4.72 7.59 3.49
CA GLY A 91 -3.52 7.20 2.75
C GLY A 91 -2.38 6.65 3.63
N GLY A 92 -2.38 6.96 4.93
CA GLY A 92 -1.48 6.39 5.93
C GLY A 92 -2.11 6.42 7.32
N TYR A 93 -1.83 5.40 8.12
CA TYR A 93 -2.38 5.22 9.46
C TYR A 93 -1.48 4.29 10.29
N VAL A 94 -1.66 4.32 11.61
CA VAL A 94 -0.88 3.51 12.55
C VAL A 94 -1.54 2.14 12.71
N ILE A 95 -0.79 1.06 12.45
CA ILE A 95 -1.28 -0.31 12.56
C ILE A 95 -0.91 -0.99 13.88
N LEU A 96 0.19 -0.55 14.48
CA LEU A 96 0.67 -1.00 15.79
C LEU A 96 1.27 0.23 16.46
N ASP A 97 0.90 0.46 17.70
CA ASP A 97 1.31 1.62 18.49
C ASP A 97 1.78 1.15 19.86
N ASP A 98 2.73 1.88 20.43
CA ASP A 98 3.24 1.67 21.78
C ASP A 98 3.60 3.03 22.38
N SER A 99 3.26 3.29 23.64
CA SER A 99 3.47 4.61 24.25
C SER A 99 4.94 4.99 24.44
N ASN A 100 5.85 4.03 24.41
CA ASN A 100 7.28 4.20 24.68
C ASN A 100 8.14 3.77 23.49
N PHE A 101 7.62 3.86 22.26
CA PHE A 101 8.36 3.47 21.07
C PHE A 101 9.71 4.22 20.93
N GLU A 102 10.76 3.50 20.55
CA GLU A 102 12.06 4.09 20.19
C GLU A 102 12.20 4.33 18.68
N VAL A 103 11.42 3.61 17.87
CA VAL A 103 11.52 3.58 16.40
C VAL A 103 10.13 3.56 15.78
N ILE A 104 9.98 4.27 14.66
CA ILE A 104 8.80 4.20 13.79
C ILE A 104 9.17 3.44 12.52
N ILE A 105 8.42 2.39 12.20
CA ILE A 105 8.56 1.63 10.95
C ILE A 105 7.40 2.01 10.02
N ILE A 106 7.73 2.50 8.83
CA ILE A 106 6.75 2.87 7.79
C ILE A 106 6.95 1.92 6.61
N ALA A 107 5.88 1.25 6.19
CA ALA A 107 5.90 0.32 5.06
C ALA A 107 4.63 0.46 4.20
N THR A 108 4.62 -0.20 3.05
CA THR A 108 3.48 -0.25 2.11
C THR A 108 3.43 -1.61 1.44
N GLY A 109 2.28 -2.03 0.93
CA GLY A 109 2.18 -3.27 0.16
C GLY A 109 2.62 -4.51 0.94
N SER A 110 3.30 -5.41 0.24
CA SER A 110 3.84 -6.67 0.79
C SER A 110 4.79 -6.48 1.97
N GLU A 111 5.45 -5.33 2.08
CA GLU A 111 6.40 -5.07 3.18
C GLU A 111 5.71 -4.82 4.52
N MET A 112 4.39 -4.54 4.54
CA MET A 112 3.66 -4.34 5.78
C MET A 112 3.63 -5.57 6.68
N GLY A 113 3.52 -6.79 6.11
CA GLY A 113 3.58 -8.02 6.91
C GLY A 113 4.94 -8.17 7.60
N ILE A 114 6.02 -7.90 6.86
CA ILE A 114 7.39 -7.93 7.38
C ILE A 114 7.56 -6.87 8.48
N ALA A 115 7.13 -5.64 8.23
CA ALA A 115 7.19 -4.54 9.19
C ALA A 115 6.38 -4.86 10.46
N TYR A 116 5.18 -5.43 10.31
CA TYR A 116 4.33 -5.80 11.43
C TYR A 116 4.95 -6.88 12.32
N GLU A 117 5.52 -7.93 11.72
CA GLU A 117 6.25 -8.95 12.48
C GLU A 117 7.50 -8.39 13.17
N ALA A 118 8.26 -7.54 12.47
CA ALA A 118 9.44 -6.89 13.04
C ALA A 118 9.06 -6.02 14.26
N SER A 119 8.01 -5.20 14.15
CA SER A 119 7.55 -4.37 15.27
C SER A 119 7.09 -5.22 16.45
N LYS A 120 6.34 -6.31 16.22
CA LYS A 120 5.96 -7.24 17.29
C LYS A 120 7.16 -7.90 17.97
N ASN A 121 8.23 -8.17 17.23
CA ASN A 121 9.44 -8.74 17.82
C ASN A 121 10.20 -7.71 18.66
N LEU A 122 10.28 -6.45 18.22
CA LEU A 122 10.88 -5.37 19.00
C LEU A 122 10.12 -5.14 20.32
N LEU A 123 8.79 -5.15 20.31
CA LEU A 123 7.98 -5.00 21.53
C LEU A 123 8.14 -6.16 22.53
N LYS A 124 8.60 -7.34 22.10
CA LYS A 124 8.84 -8.49 22.99
C LYS A 124 10.26 -8.50 23.59
N MET A 125 11.13 -7.61 23.15
CA MET A 125 12.52 -7.53 23.64
C MET A 125 12.63 -6.72 24.94
N GLU A 126 11.51 -6.17 25.44
CA GLU A 126 11.35 -5.60 26.78
C GLU A 126 10.95 -6.67 27.82
#